data_AF-A0A411ZSY4-F1
#
_entry.id   AF-A0A411ZSY4-F1
#
_cell.length_a   1.000
_cell.length_b   1.000
_cell.length_c   1.000
_cell.angle_alpha   90.00
_cell.angle_beta   90.00
_cell.angle_gamma   90.00
#
_symmetry.space_group_name_H-M   'P 1'
#
loop_
_entity.id
_entity.type
_entity.pdbx_description
1 polymer ?
#
loop_
_entity_poly.entity_id
_entity_poly.type
_entity_poly.pdbx_seq_one_letter_code
_entity_poly.pdbx_strand_id
1 'polypeptide(L)'
;MKKPNKFYARVKRGAPTIFTVLSVAGVIATGTLSARAANKTRNTEESEKSTVDNFKEGWKNYIPAIAVGGVTIVCSISSNVLNRHQRVALVSAYTLASKSYENYKRKTKELYGEEAHQKIMESLAAEKAEDVYISTADFAGSSSLAWDDRSVEEKRTFYDSYSRRYFESTVCQVLEAEYHLNRNRCLGMDVTVNDFYEFLGIKPIKGGNKIGWWWSDEIYWIDFIHHRTELEDGLEIYLIEFVYQPGLNNEEDC
;
A
#
# COMPACT_ATOMS: atom_id res chain seq x y z
N MET A 1 -2.50 13.90 -31.17
CA MET A 1 -2.30 13.05 -29.97
C MET A 1 -3.63 12.36 -29.63
N LYS A 2 -3.70 11.02 -29.72
CA LYS A 2 -4.91 10.25 -29.37
C LYS A 2 -5.11 10.26 -27.85
N LYS A 3 -6.27 10.73 -27.36
CA LYS A 3 -6.62 10.65 -25.94
C LYS A 3 -6.55 9.19 -25.47
N PRO A 4 -5.84 8.87 -24.38
CA PRO A 4 -5.84 7.51 -23.83
C PRO A 4 -7.25 7.15 -23.38
N ASN A 5 -7.78 6.06 -23.93
CA ASN A 5 -9.14 5.60 -23.66
C ASN A 5 -9.24 5.18 -22.19
N LYS A 6 -9.97 5.95 -21.36
CA LYS A 6 -10.06 5.78 -19.89
C LYS A 6 -10.42 4.35 -19.48
N PHE A 7 -11.21 3.66 -20.30
CA PHE A 7 -11.56 2.26 -20.13
C PHE A 7 -10.33 1.32 -20.18
N TYR A 8 -9.46 1.50 -21.16
CA TYR A 8 -8.25 0.68 -21.34
C TYR A 8 -7.26 0.86 -20.18
N ALA A 9 -7.17 2.07 -19.63
CA ALA A 9 -6.33 2.36 -18.47
C ALA A 9 -6.88 1.71 -17.17
N ARG A 10 -8.21 1.68 -16.99
CA ARG A 10 -8.86 1.05 -15.84
C ARG A 10 -8.73 -0.47 -15.88
N VAL A 11 -8.92 -1.07 -17.05
CA VAL A 11 -8.71 -2.51 -17.29
C VAL A 11 -7.26 -2.90 -17.00
N LYS A 12 -6.27 -2.10 -17.44
CA LYS A 12 -4.85 -2.38 -17.19
C LYS A 12 -4.45 -2.31 -15.70
N ARG A 13 -5.13 -1.48 -14.89
CA ARG A 13 -4.91 -1.41 -13.43
C ARG A 13 -5.54 -2.59 -12.68
N GLY A 14 -6.74 -3.00 -13.05
CA GLY A 14 -7.45 -4.13 -12.42
C GLY A 14 -7.06 -5.52 -12.97
N ALA A 15 -6.35 -5.58 -14.10
CA ALA A 15 -5.96 -6.81 -14.77
C ALA A 15 -5.22 -7.83 -13.88
N PRO A 16 -4.25 -7.46 -13.03
CA PRO A 16 -3.57 -8.43 -12.17
C PRO A 16 -4.55 -9.15 -11.23
N THR A 17 -5.44 -8.39 -10.59
CA THR A 17 -6.47 -8.92 -9.69
C THR A 17 -7.44 -9.85 -10.43
N ILE A 18 -7.87 -9.46 -11.63
CA ILE A 18 -8.75 -10.28 -12.48
C ILE A 18 -8.07 -11.59 -12.86
N PHE A 19 -6.80 -11.58 -13.27
CA PHE A 19 -6.06 -12.79 -13.61
C PHE A 19 -5.83 -13.71 -12.41
N THR A 20 -5.64 -13.15 -11.21
CA THR A 20 -5.54 -13.94 -9.97
C THR A 20 -6.86 -14.61 -9.61
N VAL A 21 -8.00 -13.90 -9.73
CA VAL A 21 -9.31 -14.50 -9.48
C VAL A 21 -9.62 -15.60 -10.51
N LEU A 22 -9.33 -15.34 -11.78
CA LEU A 22 -9.48 -16.33 -12.86
C LEU A 22 -8.59 -17.56 -12.65
N SER A 23 -7.37 -17.39 -12.13
CA SER A 23 -6.49 -18.53 -11.87
C SER A 23 -7.00 -19.39 -10.71
N VAL A 24 -7.47 -18.78 -9.61
CA VAL A 24 -8.08 -19.51 -8.49
C VAL A 24 -9.31 -20.30 -8.94
N ALA A 25 -10.21 -19.67 -9.71
CA ALA A 25 -11.38 -20.34 -10.27
C ALA A 25 -10.99 -21.48 -11.24
N GLY A 26 -9.94 -21.26 -12.04
CA GLY A 26 -9.40 -22.25 -12.99
C GLY A 26 -8.84 -23.49 -12.31
N VAL A 27 -8.19 -23.35 -11.14
CA VAL A 27 -7.72 -24.50 -10.34
C VAL A 27 -8.91 -25.35 -9.86
N ILE A 28 -9.96 -24.73 -9.35
CA ILE A 28 -11.17 -25.42 -8.87
C ILE A 28 -11.88 -26.15 -10.04
N ALA A 29 -12.02 -25.47 -11.18
CA ALA A 29 -12.59 -26.06 -12.39
C ALA A 29 -11.76 -27.25 -12.92
N THR A 30 -10.43 -27.15 -12.88
CA THR A 30 -9.52 -28.24 -13.28
C THR A 30 -9.69 -29.45 -12.37
N GLY A 31 -9.82 -29.24 -11.06
CA GLY A 31 -10.05 -30.31 -10.09
C GLY A 31 -11.36 -31.05 -10.33
N THR A 32 -12.46 -30.31 -10.52
CA THR A 32 -13.79 -30.91 -10.78
C THR A 32 -13.86 -31.64 -12.12
N LEU A 33 -13.26 -31.09 -13.18
CA LEU A 33 -13.19 -31.75 -14.49
C LEU A 33 -12.33 -33.01 -14.46
N SER A 34 -11.21 -32.98 -13.74
CA SER A 34 -10.34 -34.15 -13.55
C SER A 34 -11.05 -35.26 -12.78
N ALA A 35 -11.77 -34.92 -11.70
CA ALA A 35 -12.57 -35.88 -10.94
C ALA A 35 -13.69 -36.50 -11.78
N ARG A 36 -14.36 -35.69 -12.61
CA ARG A 36 -15.42 -36.17 -13.53
C ARG A 36 -14.85 -37.06 -14.63
N ALA A 37 -13.68 -36.73 -15.17
CA ALA A 37 -12.98 -37.54 -16.16
C ALA A 37 -12.55 -38.91 -15.58
N ALA A 38 -12.03 -38.91 -14.35
CA ALA A 38 -11.66 -40.13 -13.63
C ALA A 38 -12.87 -41.04 -13.40
N ASN A 39 -13.99 -40.48 -12.93
CA ASN A 39 -15.21 -41.25 -12.69
C ASN A 39 -15.81 -41.82 -14.00
N LYS A 40 -15.78 -41.05 -15.09
CA LYS A 40 -16.26 -41.51 -16.41
C LYS A 40 -15.40 -42.63 -17.00
N THR A 41 -14.08 -42.55 -16.81
CA THR A 41 -13.15 -43.58 -17.26
C THR A 41 -13.37 -44.88 -16.47
N ARG A 42 -13.51 -44.79 -15.13
CA ARG A 42 -13.80 -45.94 -14.26
C ARG A 42 -15.11 -46.65 -14.60
N ASN A 43 -16.16 -45.91 -14.96
CA ASN A 43 -17.46 -46.49 -15.33
C ASN A 43 -17.48 -47.09 -16.75
N THR A 44 -16.43 -46.91 -17.55
CA THR A 44 -16.28 -47.51 -18.89
C THR A 44 -15.44 -48.80 -18.85
N GLU A 45 -14.78 -49.10 -17.72
CA GLU A 45 -13.90 -50.26 -17.50
C GLU A 45 -14.66 -51.55 -17.10
N GLU A 46 -15.76 -51.90 -17.78
CA GLU A 46 -16.43 -53.20 -17.58
C GLU A 46 -15.74 -54.40 -18.28
N SER A 47 -14.57 -54.23 -18.90
CA SER A 47 -13.83 -55.32 -19.55
C SER A 47 -12.34 -55.35 -19.17
N GLU A 48 -11.80 -56.53 -18.86
CA GLU A 48 -10.38 -56.84 -18.64
C GLU A 48 -9.50 -56.41 -19.85
N LYS A 49 -9.10 -55.15 -19.89
CA LYS A 49 -8.13 -54.60 -20.85
C LYS A 49 -6.86 -54.15 -20.14
N SER A 50 -5.72 -54.19 -20.85
CA SER A 50 -4.42 -53.80 -20.31
C SER A 50 -4.41 -52.33 -19.86
N THR A 51 -3.63 -52.02 -18.82
CA THR A 51 -3.52 -50.67 -18.22
C THR A 51 -3.18 -49.59 -19.24
N VAL A 52 -2.45 -49.96 -20.31
CA VAL A 52 -2.00 -49.05 -21.37
C VAL A 52 -3.11 -48.75 -22.37
N ASP A 53 -3.95 -49.74 -22.69
CA ASP A 53 -5.08 -49.57 -23.61
C ASP A 53 -6.22 -48.77 -22.97
N ASN A 54 -6.48 -48.98 -21.67
CA ASN A 54 -7.45 -48.20 -20.90
C ASN A 54 -7.04 -46.73 -20.79
N PHE A 55 -5.75 -46.46 -20.61
CA PHE A 55 -5.21 -45.09 -20.63
C PHE A 55 -5.41 -44.44 -22.01
N LYS A 56 -5.14 -45.18 -23.09
CA LYS A 56 -5.26 -44.71 -24.47
C LYS A 56 -6.71 -44.42 -24.90
N GLU A 57 -7.69 -45.06 -24.25
CA GLU A 57 -9.11 -44.83 -24.47
C GLU A 57 -9.66 -43.72 -23.55
N GLY A 58 -9.19 -43.66 -22.30
CA GLY A 58 -9.65 -42.72 -21.27
C GLY A 58 -9.06 -41.31 -21.32
N TRP A 59 -7.85 -41.11 -21.88
CA TRP A 59 -7.17 -39.80 -21.85
C TRP A 59 -7.97 -38.67 -22.53
N LYS A 60 -8.83 -39.01 -23.50
CA LYS A 60 -9.72 -38.04 -24.17
C LYS A 60 -10.64 -37.31 -23.19
N ASN A 61 -11.03 -37.97 -22.10
CA ASN A 61 -11.87 -37.36 -21.06
C ASN A 61 -11.12 -36.29 -20.25
N TYR A 62 -9.79 -36.32 -20.23
CA TYR A 62 -8.96 -35.34 -19.51
C TYR A 62 -8.60 -34.10 -20.35
N ILE A 63 -8.87 -34.11 -21.68
CA ILE A 63 -8.60 -32.97 -22.57
C ILE A 63 -9.16 -31.64 -22.01
N PRO A 64 -10.41 -31.56 -21.51
CA PRO A 64 -10.93 -30.32 -20.95
C PRO A 64 -10.18 -29.86 -19.70
N ALA A 65 -9.79 -30.81 -18.82
CA ALA A 65 -9.03 -30.49 -17.61
C ALA A 65 -7.61 -29.99 -17.93
N ILE A 66 -6.94 -30.62 -18.89
CA ILE A 66 -5.61 -30.21 -19.37
C ILE A 66 -5.67 -28.81 -19.99
N ALA A 67 -6.70 -28.53 -20.80
CA ALA A 67 -6.88 -27.22 -21.41
C ALA A 67 -7.10 -26.11 -20.36
N VAL A 68 -8.00 -26.32 -19.40
CA VAL A 68 -8.28 -25.35 -18.33
C VAL A 68 -7.06 -25.18 -17.41
N GLY A 69 -6.36 -26.26 -17.09
CA GLY A 69 -5.13 -26.22 -16.30
C GLY A 69 -4.02 -25.42 -17.00
N GLY A 70 -3.83 -25.61 -18.31
CA GLY A 70 -2.87 -24.85 -19.11
C GLY A 70 -3.16 -23.35 -19.12
N VAL A 71 -4.42 -22.95 -19.33
CA VAL A 71 -4.85 -21.54 -19.29
C VAL A 71 -4.60 -20.94 -17.90
N THR A 72 -4.90 -21.70 -16.85
CA THR A 72 -4.72 -21.27 -15.45
C THR A 72 -3.26 -20.94 -15.14
N ILE A 73 -2.32 -21.77 -15.61
CA ILE A 73 -0.88 -21.54 -15.43
C ILE A 73 -0.44 -20.26 -16.13
N VAL A 74 -0.90 -20.05 -17.37
CA VAL A 74 -0.61 -18.83 -18.14
C VAL A 74 -1.16 -17.59 -17.43
N CYS A 75 -2.37 -17.65 -16.88
CA CYS A 75 -2.96 -16.55 -16.11
C CYS A 75 -2.15 -16.24 -14.83
N SER A 76 -1.71 -17.27 -14.09
CA SER A 76 -0.87 -17.08 -12.90
C SER A 76 0.49 -16.44 -13.22
N ILE A 77 1.19 -16.92 -14.26
CA ILE A 77 2.47 -16.33 -14.69
C ILE A 77 2.25 -14.88 -15.14
N SER A 78 1.18 -14.62 -15.90
CA SER A 78 0.85 -13.27 -16.39
C SER A 78 0.54 -12.29 -15.26
N SER A 79 -0.18 -12.73 -14.21
CA SER A 79 -0.45 -11.92 -13.02
C SER A 79 0.86 -11.54 -12.32
N ASN A 80 1.78 -12.48 -12.16
CA ASN A 80 3.08 -12.23 -11.53
C ASN A 80 3.97 -11.29 -12.34
N VAL A 81 4.02 -11.44 -13.67
CA VAL A 81 4.79 -10.54 -14.55
C VAL A 81 4.21 -9.12 -14.52
N LEU A 82 2.89 -8.97 -14.57
CA LEU A 82 2.23 -7.67 -14.55
C LEU A 82 2.39 -6.95 -13.19
N ASN A 83 2.29 -7.70 -12.09
CA ASN A 83 2.59 -7.20 -10.74
C ASN A 83 4.05 -6.78 -10.59
N ARG A 84 5.00 -7.55 -11.16
CA ARG A 84 6.42 -7.18 -11.16
C ARG A 84 6.66 -5.86 -11.90
N HIS A 85 6.01 -5.63 -13.04
CA HIS A 85 6.11 -4.36 -13.76
C HIS A 85 5.59 -3.17 -12.95
N GLN A 86 4.47 -3.31 -12.25
CA GLN A 86 3.93 -2.25 -11.40
C GLN A 86 4.85 -1.98 -10.20
N ARG A 87 5.37 -3.03 -9.56
CA ARG A 87 6.35 -2.92 -8.45
C ARG A 87 7.66 -2.28 -8.90
N VAL A 88 8.21 -2.69 -10.04
CA VAL A 88 9.44 -2.11 -10.61
C VAL A 88 9.21 -0.67 -11.07
N ALA A 89 8.05 -0.33 -11.62
CA ALA A 89 7.74 1.05 -12.00
C ALA A 89 7.71 1.98 -10.77
N LEU A 90 7.06 1.54 -9.68
CA LEU A 90 7.02 2.29 -8.43
C LEU A 90 8.42 2.45 -7.82
N VAL A 91 9.19 1.36 -7.73
CA VAL A 91 10.59 1.39 -7.26
C VAL A 91 11.47 2.25 -8.18
N SER A 92 11.24 2.22 -9.50
CA SER A 92 11.98 3.05 -10.45
C SER A 92 11.65 4.55 -10.31
N ALA A 93 10.39 4.88 -10.04
CA ALA A 93 9.97 6.26 -9.78
C ALA A 93 10.56 6.75 -8.45
N TYR A 94 10.56 5.89 -7.42
CA TYR A 94 11.16 6.18 -6.13
C TYR A 94 12.68 6.37 -6.22
N THR A 95 13.38 5.46 -6.91
CA THR A 95 14.83 5.56 -7.14
C THR A 95 15.20 6.75 -8.02
N LEU A 96 14.37 7.13 -9.00
CA LEU A 96 14.60 8.32 -9.81
C LEU A 96 14.38 9.61 -8.99
N ALA A 97 13.35 9.65 -8.17
CA ALA A 97 13.08 10.76 -7.26
C ALA A 97 14.21 10.92 -6.24
N SER A 98 14.64 9.81 -5.63
CA SER A 98 15.79 9.75 -4.72
C SER A 98 17.07 10.22 -5.43
N LYS A 99 17.36 9.75 -6.66
CA LYS A 99 18.51 10.25 -7.44
C LYS A 99 18.43 11.74 -7.77
N SER A 100 17.24 12.25 -8.09
CA SER A 100 17.04 13.68 -8.34
C SER A 100 17.32 14.50 -7.08
N TYR A 101 16.91 13.98 -5.92
CA TYR A 101 17.17 14.57 -4.62
C TYR A 101 18.67 14.55 -4.26
N GLU A 102 19.34 13.42 -4.46
CA GLU A 102 20.78 13.29 -4.25
C GLU A 102 21.59 14.19 -5.19
N ASN A 103 21.17 14.31 -6.45
CA ASN A 103 21.80 15.24 -7.39
C ASN A 103 21.59 16.70 -6.99
N TYR A 104 20.42 17.04 -6.45
CA TYR A 104 20.17 18.37 -5.89
C TYR A 104 21.06 18.63 -4.66
N LYS A 105 21.13 17.68 -3.73
CA LYS A 105 22.00 17.70 -2.54
C LYS A 105 23.46 17.91 -2.93
N ARG A 106 23.98 17.09 -3.85
CA ARG A 106 25.33 17.21 -4.40
C ARG A 106 25.59 18.55 -5.08
N LYS A 107 24.69 19.01 -5.96
CA LYS A 107 24.85 20.34 -6.60
C LYS A 107 24.81 21.48 -5.61
N THR A 108 24.03 21.35 -4.55
CA THR A 108 23.93 22.37 -3.49
C THR A 108 25.24 22.44 -2.69
N LYS A 109 25.83 21.27 -2.36
CA LYS A 109 27.19 21.19 -1.78
C LYS A 109 28.24 21.80 -2.70
N GLU A 110 28.21 21.46 -3.99
CA GLU A 110 29.17 21.97 -4.99
C GLU A 110 29.07 23.49 -5.19
N LEU A 111 27.86 24.07 -5.19
CA LEU A 111 27.64 25.49 -5.48
C LEU A 111 27.78 26.40 -4.25
N TYR A 112 27.39 25.92 -3.08
CA TYR A 112 27.25 26.76 -1.88
C TYR A 112 28.12 26.32 -0.70
N GLY A 113 28.87 25.22 -0.84
CA GLY A 113 29.74 24.68 0.20
C GLY A 113 29.00 23.83 1.24
N GLU A 114 29.75 23.00 1.96
CA GLU A 114 29.22 22.02 2.89
C GLU A 114 28.42 22.68 4.03
N GLU A 115 28.81 23.89 4.46
CA GLU A 115 28.16 24.62 5.56
C GLU A 115 26.79 25.21 5.17
N ALA A 116 26.62 25.67 3.92
CA ALA A 116 25.33 26.14 3.42
C ALA A 116 24.40 24.96 3.10
N HIS A 117 24.96 23.86 2.59
CA HIS A 117 24.23 22.61 2.45
C HIS A 117 23.81 22.05 3.81
N GLN A 118 24.68 22.09 4.82
CA GLN A 118 24.37 21.69 6.19
C GLN A 118 23.24 22.56 6.75
N LYS A 119 23.29 23.89 6.57
CA LYS A 119 22.18 24.79 6.96
C LYS A 119 20.89 24.52 6.20
N ILE A 120 20.96 24.21 4.90
CA ILE A 120 19.79 23.91 4.07
C ILE A 120 19.20 22.55 4.47
N MET A 121 20.04 21.54 4.70
CA MET A 121 19.61 20.23 5.20
C MET A 121 19.11 20.35 6.64
N GLU A 122 19.79 21.00 7.57
CA GLU A 122 19.28 21.26 8.93
C GLU A 122 17.97 22.04 8.92
N SER A 123 17.77 22.94 7.93
CA SER A 123 16.48 23.63 7.72
C SER A 123 15.41 22.78 7.01
N LEU A 124 15.78 21.65 6.38
CA LEU A 124 14.90 20.73 5.64
C LEU A 124 14.71 19.36 6.33
N ALA A 125 15.61 18.94 7.22
CA ALA A 125 15.84 17.53 7.55
C ALA A 125 15.10 17.03 8.79
N ALA A 126 14.60 17.90 9.65
CA ALA A 126 13.73 17.43 10.71
C ALA A 126 12.91 18.59 11.18
N GLU A 127 11.70 18.68 10.67
CA GLU A 127 10.66 19.21 11.53
C GLU A 127 10.68 18.37 12.81
N LYS A 128 11.18 18.95 13.91
CA LYS A 128 11.11 18.28 15.20
C LYS A 128 9.65 18.33 15.60
N ALA A 129 9.02 17.17 15.68
CA ALA A 129 7.68 17.10 16.23
C ALA A 129 7.70 17.75 17.61
N GLU A 130 6.78 18.69 17.81
CA GLU A 130 6.45 19.16 19.15
C GLU A 130 5.95 17.96 19.97
N ASP A 131 6.29 17.92 21.25
CA ASP A 131 5.77 16.89 22.16
C ASP A 131 4.30 17.20 22.44
N VAL A 132 3.42 16.59 21.65
CA VAL A 132 1.99 16.79 21.75
C VAL A 132 1.42 15.74 22.69
N TYR A 133 0.84 16.20 23.79
CA TYR A 133 0.08 15.35 24.71
C TYR A 133 -1.37 15.27 24.23
N ILE A 134 -1.65 14.25 23.41
CA ILE A 134 -3.00 14.04 22.87
C ILE A 134 -3.87 13.51 24.01
N SER A 135 -4.88 14.29 24.39
CA SER A 135 -5.87 13.87 25.37
C SER A 135 -7.27 14.06 24.79
N THR A 136 -8.18 13.17 25.18
CA THR A 136 -9.59 13.27 24.81
C THR A 136 -10.44 13.40 26.04
N ALA A 137 -11.31 14.41 26.06
CA ALA A 137 -12.33 14.53 27.09
C ALA A 137 -13.42 13.48 26.86
N ASP A 138 -13.83 12.83 27.94
CA ASP A 138 -14.99 11.95 28.01
C ASP A 138 -15.99 12.49 29.05
N PHE A 139 -17.09 11.76 29.25
CA PHE A 139 -18.14 12.17 30.18
C PHE A 139 -17.69 12.22 31.66
N ALA A 140 -16.62 11.51 32.02
CA ALA A 140 -16.17 11.33 33.40
C ALA A 140 -14.75 11.87 33.68
N GLY A 141 -14.06 12.42 32.67
CA GLY A 141 -12.70 12.92 32.79
C GLY A 141 -12.01 13.11 31.44
N SER A 142 -10.69 12.97 31.44
CA SER A 142 -9.87 12.93 30.23
C SER A 142 -9.05 11.64 30.20
N SER A 143 -8.85 11.11 28.99
CA SER A 143 -8.02 9.95 28.74
C SER A 143 -6.89 10.30 27.77
N SER A 144 -5.75 9.65 27.95
CA SER A 144 -4.57 9.74 27.09
C SER A 144 -3.93 8.36 26.98
N LEU A 145 -3.32 8.06 25.84
CA LEU A 145 -2.50 6.87 25.64
C LEU A 145 -1.02 7.11 25.98
N ALA A 146 -0.65 8.37 26.20
CA ALA A 146 0.71 8.77 26.48
C ALA A 146 1.18 8.26 27.85
N TRP A 147 2.38 7.67 27.86
CA TRP A 147 3.08 7.34 29.10
C TRP A 147 3.53 8.61 29.83
N ASP A 148 3.62 8.54 31.16
CA ASP A 148 4.07 9.67 31.98
C ASP A 148 5.54 10.05 31.72
N ASP A 149 6.35 9.13 31.18
CA ASP A 149 7.78 9.34 30.90
C ASP A 149 8.14 9.07 29.42
N ARG A 150 7.60 9.90 28.52
CA ARG A 150 7.95 9.86 27.09
C ARG A 150 9.36 10.40 26.79
N SER A 151 10.01 11.05 27.75
CA SER A 151 11.34 11.63 27.57
C SER A 151 12.45 10.59 27.36
N VAL A 152 12.18 9.35 27.78
CA VAL A 152 13.09 8.19 27.66
C VAL A 152 12.95 7.51 26.30
N GLU A 153 11.88 7.78 25.55
CA GLU A 153 11.66 7.14 24.25
C GLU A 153 12.62 7.68 23.19
N GLU A 154 13.17 6.76 22.40
CA GLU A 154 14.09 7.09 21.32
C GLU A 154 13.36 7.78 20.16
N LYS A 155 13.83 8.97 19.80
CA LYS A 155 13.35 9.68 18.62
C LYS A 155 13.93 9.04 17.35
N ARG A 156 13.07 8.84 16.37
CA ARG A 156 13.39 8.28 15.05
C ARG A 156 13.03 9.28 13.96
N THR A 157 13.72 9.20 12.83
CA THR A 157 13.38 9.96 11.64
C THR A 157 12.25 9.28 10.89
N PHE A 158 11.13 9.96 10.77
CA PHE A 158 9.97 9.55 9.99
C PHE A 158 9.93 10.27 8.65
N TYR A 159 9.32 9.64 7.67
CA TYR A 159 9.02 10.23 6.36
C TYR A 159 7.54 10.05 6.04
N ASP A 160 6.80 11.16 5.98
CA ASP A 160 5.42 11.14 5.50
C ASP A 160 5.39 11.16 3.97
N SER A 161 4.92 10.07 3.38
CA SER A 161 4.82 9.92 1.93
C SER A 161 3.86 10.91 1.26
N TYR A 162 2.86 11.42 1.99
CA TYR A 162 1.88 12.35 1.45
C TYR A 162 2.44 13.78 1.35
N SER A 163 2.90 14.38 2.46
CA SER A 163 3.54 15.70 2.41
C SER A 163 4.96 15.69 1.86
N ARG A 164 5.59 14.51 1.76
CA ARG A 164 7.00 14.31 1.37
C ARG A 164 7.96 15.05 2.31
N ARG A 165 7.68 14.98 3.60
CA ARG A 165 8.46 15.65 4.65
C ARG A 165 9.09 14.64 5.59
N TYR A 166 10.27 15.00 6.06
CA TYR A 166 10.95 14.33 7.16
C TYR A 166 10.61 15.02 8.48
N PHE A 167 10.39 14.22 9.52
CA PHE A 167 10.19 14.74 10.87
C PHE A 167 10.78 13.78 11.91
N GLU A 168 11.17 14.30 13.07
CA GLU A 168 11.65 13.49 14.18
C GLU A 168 10.56 13.34 15.23
N SER A 169 10.21 12.11 15.58
CA SER A 169 9.19 11.77 16.58
C SER A 169 9.53 10.45 17.25
N THR A 170 8.81 10.06 18.31
CA THR A 170 8.85 8.69 18.82
C THR A 170 7.83 7.83 18.08
N VAL A 171 8.06 6.52 18.05
CA VAL A 171 7.11 5.55 17.46
C VAL A 171 5.76 5.62 18.19
N CYS A 172 5.78 5.77 19.51
CA CYS A 172 4.55 5.86 20.30
C CYS A 172 3.73 7.10 19.93
N GLN A 173 4.35 8.28 19.82
CA GLN A 173 3.63 9.49 19.40
C GLN A 173 3.00 9.35 18.00
N VAL A 174 3.69 8.70 17.06
CA VAL A 174 3.12 8.42 15.72
C VAL A 174 1.89 7.50 15.84
N LEU A 175 1.99 6.40 16.58
CA LEU A 175 0.88 5.47 16.77
C LEU A 175 -0.29 6.10 17.53
N GLU A 176 -0.02 6.96 18.51
CA GLU A 176 -1.05 7.74 19.20
C GLU A 176 -1.77 8.68 18.22
N ALA A 177 -1.03 9.39 17.36
CA ALA A 177 -1.62 10.28 16.36
C ALA A 177 -2.53 9.51 15.39
N GLU A 178 -2.09 8.34 14.90
CA GLU A 178 -2.89 7.47 14.04
C GLU A 178 -4.15 6.94 14.75
N TYR A 179 -4.02 6.56 16.02
CA TYR A 179 -5.14 6.11 16.84
C TYR A 179 -6.17 7.23 17.05
N HIS A 180 -5.72 8.42 17.45
CA HIS A 180 -6.62 9.54 17.74
C HIS A 180 -7.30 10.08 16.48
N LEU A 181 -6.61 10.10 15.35
CA LEU A 181 -7.21 10.40 14.05
C LEU A 181 -8.36 9.42 13.72
N ASN A 182 -8.11 8.11 13.90
CA ASN A 182 -9.12 7.08 13.66
C ASN A 182 -10.27 7.11 14.67
N ARG A 183 -10.00 7.38 15.96
CA ARG A 183 -11.04 7.59 16.98
C ARG A 183 -11.97 8.72 16.56
N ASN A 184 -11.41 9.86 16.14
CA ASN A 184 -12.18 11.01 15.69
C ASN A 184 -13.04 10.65 14.48
N ARG A 185 -12.48 9.91 13.52
CA ARG A 185 -13.22 9.45 12.34
C ARG A 185 -14.37 8.48 12.67
N CYS A 186 -14.15 7.54 13.59
CA CYS A 186 -15.16 6.60 14.07
C CYS A 186 -16.31 7.28 14.83
N LEU A 187 -16.04 8.40 15.50
CA LEU A 187 -17.07 9.22 16.14
C LEU A 187 -17.87 10.09 15.15
N GLY A 188 -17.64 9.93 13.84
CA GLY A 188 -18.38 10.61 12.79
C GLY A 188 -17.86 11.99 12.42
N MET A 189 -16.64 12.34 12.84
CA MET A 189 -15.98 13.58 12.40
C MET A 189 -15.25 13.36 11.09
N ASP A 190 -15.35 14.33 10.17
CA ASP A 190 -14.40 14.42 9.07
C ASP A 190 -13.02 14.77 9.64
N VAL A 191 -12.00 14.05 9.18
CA VAL A 191 -10.63 14.28 9.62
C VAL A 191 -9.76 14.65 8.43
N THR A 192 -8.91 15.64 8.64
CA THR A 192 -8.08 16.24 7.61
C THR A 192 -6.63 15.86 7.80
N VAL A 193 -5.83 16.08 6.74
CA VAL A 193 -4.39 15.90 6.80
C VAL A 193 -3.75 16.79 7.86
N ASN A 194 -4.29 17.98 8.09
CA ASN A 194 -3.75 18.87 9.12
C ASN A 194 -4.15 18.45 10.54
N ASP A 195 -5.29 17.79 10.75
CA ASP A 195 -5.61 17.20 12.05
C ASP A 195 -4.60 16.11 12.40
N PHE A 196 -4.19 15.31 11.41
CA PHE A 196 -3.12 14.33 11.60
C PHE A 196 -1.77 14.99 11.93
N TYR A 197 -1.43 16.08 11.23
CA TYR A 197 -0.17 16.80 11.49
C TYR A 197 -0.15 17.49 12.85
N GLU A 198 -1.29 18.00 13.30
CA GLU A 198 -1.44 18.53 14.66
C GLU A 198 -1.20 17.45 15.72
N PHE A 199 -1.77 16.25 15.54
CA PHE A 199 -1.49 15.12 16.44
C PHE A 199 -0.02 14.66 16.39
N LEU A 200 0.59 14.68 15.21
CA LEU A 200 2.01 14.40 15.06
C LEU A 200 2.92 15.50 15.64
N GLY A 201 2.38 16.67 15.99
CA GLY A 201 3.18 17.81 16.44
C GLY A 201 4.02 18.46 15.34
N ILE A 202 3.61 18.31 14.07
CA ILE A 202 4.32 18.87 12.93
C ILE A 202 3.48 19.97 12.26
N LYS A 203 4.13 20.90 11.58
CA LYS A 203 3.49 22.08 11.00
C LYS A 203 2.42 21.67 9.98
N PRO A 204 1.23 22.28 10.05
CA PRO A 204 0.19 22.14 9.05
C PRO A 204 0.66 22.55 7.65
N ILE A 205 0.11 21.92 6.62
CA ILE A 205 0.33 22.33 5.23
C ILE A 205 -0.77 23.28 4.76
N LYS A 206 -0.42 24.19 3.83
CA LYS A 206 -1.39 25.13 3.26
C LYS A 206 -2.47 24.36 2.48
N GLY A 207 -3.73 24.56 2.86
CA GLY A 207 -4.86 23.86 2.26
C GLY A 207 -5.11 22.45 2.81
N GLY A 208 -4.31 21.98 3.77
CA GLY A 208 -4.47 20.66 4.37
C GLY A 208 -5.82 20.46 5.08
N ASN A 209 -6.44 21.51 5.63
CA ASN A 209 -7.79 21.43 6.21
C ASN A 209 -8.90 21.16 5.18
N LYS A 210 -8.60 21.24 3.87
CA LYS A 210 -9.54 20.93 2.79
C LYS A 210 -9.27 19.57 2.15
N ILE A 211 -8.27 18.85 2.66
CA ILE A 211 -7.85 17.55 2.14
C ILE A 211 -7.87 16.57 3.30
N GLY A 212 -8.64 15.50 3.17
CA GLY A 212 -8.92 14.62 4.30
C GLY A 212 -9.55 13.31 3.88
N TRP A 213 -10.08 12.63 4.88
CA TRP A 213 -10.85 11.41 4.75
C TRP A 213 -12.28 11.70 5.15
N TRP A 214 -13.13 11.85 4.14
CA TRP A 214 -14.48 12.38 4.30
C TRP A 214 -15.45 11.26 4.64
N TRP A 215 -16.57 11.63 5.24
CA TRP A 215 -17.68 10.70 5.45
C TRP A 215 -18.11 10.01 4.15
N SER A 216 -18.13 10.75 3.04
CA SER A 216 -18.49 10.27 1.70
C SER A 216 -17.56 9.20 1.13
N ASP A 217 -16.35 9.05 1.66
CA ASP A 217 -15.39 8.06 1.14
C ASP A 217 -15.76 6.63 1.54
N GLU A 218 -16.77 6.44 2.40
CA GLU A 218 -17.23 5.14 2.93
C GLU A 218 -16.11 4.34 3.62
N ILE A 219 -15.05 5.03 4.06
CA ILE A 219 -13.93 4.49 4.82
C ILE A 219 -14.20 4.70 6.32
N TYR A 220 -14.34 3.61 7.07
CA TYR A 220 -14.57 3.67 8.52
C TYR A 220 -13.28 3.79 9.34
N TRP A 221 -12.14 3.42 8.75
CA TRP A 221 -10.83 3.39 9.40
C TRP A 221 -9.74 3.69 8.37
N ILE A 222 -8.78 4.53 8.75
CA ILE A 222 -7.61 4.89 7.93
C ILE A 222 -6.53 3.85 8.21
N ASP A 223 -6.20 3.06 7.18
CA ASP A 223 -5.11 2.08 7.23
C ASP A 223 -3.76 2.73 6.90
N PHE A 224 -2.82 2.60 7.83
CA PHE A 224 -1.45 3.06 7.72
C PHE A 224 -0.52 1.87 7.39
N ILE A 225 0.46 2.11 6.52
CA ILE A 225 1.54 1.17 6.23
C ILE A 225 2.85 1.80 6.69
N HIS A 226 3.54 1.10 7.60
CA HIS A 226 4.88 1.48 8.03
C HIS A 226 5.95 0.62 7.36
N HIS A 227 6.98 1.29 6.84
CA HIS A 227 8.15 0.62 6.29
C HIS A 227 9.42 1.20 6.88
N ARG A 228 10.31 0.34 7.37
CA ARG A 228 11.66 0.75 7.77
C ARG A 228 12.63 0.56 6.60
N THR A 229 13.44 1.57 6.32
CA THR A 229 14.51 1.49 5.32
C THR A 229 15.76 2.17 5.87
N GLU A 230 16.92 1.83 5.30
CA GLU A 230 18.21 2.43 5.62
C GLU A 230 18.73 3.07 4.33
N LEU A 231 19.12 4.35 4.42
CA LEU A 231 19.75 5.05 3.30
C LEU A 231 21.19 4.58 3.09
N GLU A 232 21.77 4.91 1.94
CA GLU A 232 23.17 4.57 1.62
C GLU A 232 24.19 5.19 2.60
N ASP A 233 23.81 6.23 3.34
CA ASP A 233 24.61 6.87 4.40
C ASP A 233 24.38 6.27 5.80
N GLY A 234 23.59 5.19 5.91
CA GLY A 234 23.31 4.48 7.16
C GLY A 234 22.18 5.08 7.99
N LEU A 235 21.48 6.10 7.49
CA LEU A 235 20.34 6.69 8.20
C LEU A 235 19.12 5.77 8.12
N GLU A 236 18.63 5.31 9.28
CA GLU A 236 17.36 4.59 9.39
C GLU A 236 16.16 5.54 9.29
N ILE A 237 15.22 5.23 8.41
CA ILE A 237 14.00 6.00 8.15
C ILE A 237 12.76 5.13 8.31
N TYR A 238 11.75 5.69 8.98
CA TYR A 238 10.43 5.11 9.18
C TYR A 238 9.43 5.80 8.25
N LEU A 239 9.04 5.12 7.16
CA LEU A 239 8.07 5.65 6.21
C LEU A 239 6.65 5.42 6.72
N ILE A 240 5.82 6.45 6.58
CA ILE A 240 4.37 6.41 6.81
C ILE A 240 3.67 6.55 5.46
N GLU A 241 2.88 5.54 5.11
CA GLU A 241 2.04 5.52 3.91
C GLU A 241 0.57 5.27 4.27
N PHE A 242 -0.33 5.80 3.44
CA PHE A 242 -1.77 5.63 3.58
C PHE A 242 -2.26 4.68 2.48
N VAL A 243 -3.02 3.63 2.86
CA VAL A 243 -3.65 2.72 1.88
C VAL A 243 -4.61 3.51 0.98
N TYR A 244 -5.43 4.37 1.60
CA TYR A 244 -6.31 5.30 0.92
C TYR A 244 -5.80 6.72 1.12
N GLN A 245 -5.44 7.37 0.02
CA GLN A 245 -4.92 8.72 0.04
C GLN A 245 -6.03 9.73 0.37
N PRO A 246 -5.74 10.76 1.17
CA PRO A 246 -6.72 11.81 1.49
C PRO A 246 -7.10 12.59 0.22
N GLY A 247 -8.38 12.91 0.09
CA GLY A 247 -8.96 13.58 -1.07
C GLY A 247 -9.47 14.99 -0.75
N LEU A 248 -9.83 15.76 -1.78
CA LEU A 248 -10.63 16.97 -1.59
C LEU A 248 -12.05 16.60 -1.18
N ASN A 249 -12.68 17.42 -0.34
CA ASN A 249 -14.10 17.25 -0.04
C ASN A 249 -14.91 17.44 -1.33
N ASN A 250 -15.59 16.39 -1.78
CA ASN A 250 -16.34 16.37 -3.04
C ASN A 250 -17.80 16.81 -2.88
N GLU A 251 -18.15 17.54 -1.82
CA GLU A 251 -19.49 18.11 -1.57
C GLU A 251 -20.00 19.11 -2.63
N GLU A 252 -19.39 19.20 -3.82
CA GLU A 252 -20.01 19.83 -4.99
C GLU A 252 -21.03 18.92 -5.72
N ASP A 253 -21.19 17.65 -5.33
CA ASP A 253 -22.11 16.69 -5.97
C ASP A 253 -23.36 16.32 -5.12
N CYS A 254 -23.91 17.27 -4.33
CA CYS A 254 -25.28 17.17 -3.79
C CYS A 254 -26.34 17.58 -4.82
#